data_AF-A0A380P4R0-F1
#
_entry.id   AF-A0A380P4R0-F1
#
_cell.length_a   1.000
_cell.length_b   1.000
_cell.length_c   1.000
_cell.angle_alpha   90.00
_cell.angle_beta   90.00
_cell.angle_gamma   90.00
#
_symmetry.space_group_name_H-M   'P 1'
#
loop_
_entity.id
_entity.type
_entity.pdbx_description
1 polymer ?
#
loop_
_entity_poly.entity_id
_entity_poly.type
_entity_poly.pdbx_seq_one_letter_code
_entity_poly.pdbx_strand_id
1 'polypeptide(L)'
;MTDTTTPSEPDAALLRAGRFFRRGTAAPDLHSEELKGGREGDAFYRDRWSHDKVVNSIHGVNCTGSCRWKVYVKDGIITWETQETDYPTVGPDRPEYEPRGCPRGAAFAWYTYSPTRVRYPYVRGVLLELYREAKERLRDPVLAWADIQADPERRRRYQLARGKGGLVRAGWDEAVEIAAAAHVHAMSPGRTSTRTSPTRRSVTTTPWPRRVRCSPASR
;
A
#
# COMPACT_ATOMS: atom_id res chain seq x y z
N MET A 1 -36.54 -8.62 -33.49
CA MET A 1 -37.64 -8.01 -34.26
C MET A 1 -38.67 -7.57 -33.25
N THR A 2 -38.67 -6.29 -32.89
CA THR A 2 -39.79 -5.69 -32.14
C THR A 2 -40.95 -5.53 -33.13
N ASP A 3 -42.12 -6.05 -32.77
CA ASP A 3 -43.34 -5.81 -33.53
C ASP A 3 -43.59 -4.30 -33.56
N THR A 4 -43.72 -3.73 -34.76
CA THR A 4 -43.90 -2.29 -34.97
C THR A 4 -45.35 -1.94 -35.32
N THR A 5 -46.23 -2.93 -35.25
CA THR A 5 -47.64 -2.79 -35.59
C THR A 5 -48.34 -1.89 -34.58
N THR A 6 -49.14 -0.96 -35.08
CA THR A 6 -49.97 -0.11 -34.21
C THR A 6 -50.99 -0.97 -33.46
N PRO A 7 -51.03 -0.94 -32.12
CA PRO A 7 -51.94 -1.76 -31.34
C PRO A 7 -53.41 -1.46 -31.66
N SER A 8 -54.19 -2.54 -31.79
CA SER A 8 -55.65 -2.52 -31.99
C SER A 8 -56.44 -2.75 -30.70
N GLU A 9 -55.75 -2.99 -29.58
CA GLU A 9 -56.35 -3.19 -28.27
C GLU A 9 -57.10 -1.94 -27.76
N PRO A 10 -58.15 -2.09 -26.92
CA PRO A 10 -58.94 -0.96 -26.44
C PRO A 10 -58.10 0.10 -25.69
N ASP A 11 -57.05 -0.32 -25.00
CA ASP A 11 -56.14 0.56 -24.27
C ASP A 11 -55.23 1.39 -25.19
N ALA A 12 -55.12 1.03 -26.48
CA ALA A 12 -54.34 1.76 -27.47
C ALA A 12 -54.86 3.20 -27.67
N ALA A 13 -56.16 3.44 -27.46
CA ALA A 13 -56.72 4.78 -27.48
C ALA A 13 -56.17 5.66 -26.35
N LEU A 14 -56.05 5.11 -25.14
CA LEU A 14 -55.48 5.79 -23.97
C LEU A 14 -53.98 6.05 -24.16
N LEU A 15 -53.22 5.07 -24.65
CA LEU A 15 -51.79 5.23 -24.94
C LEU A 15 -51.54 6.27 -26.05
N ARG A 16 -52.38 6.31 -27.09
CA ARG A 16 -52.31 7.34 -28.15
C ARG A 16 -52.57 8.74 -27.59
N ALA A 17 -53.58 8.90 -26.74
CA ALA A 17 -53.89 10.17 -26.10
C ALA A 17 -52.75 10.62 -25.16
N GLY A 18 -52.11 9.69 -24.45
CA GLY A 18 -50.98 9.95 -23.55
C GLY A 18 -49.81 10.68 -24.22
N ARG A 19 -49.58 10.43 -25.52
CA ARG A 19 -48.51 11.08 -26.30
C ARG A 19 -48.60 12.60 -26.32
N PHE A 20 -49.81 13.17 -26.25
CA PHE A 20 -50.00 14.63 -26.28
C PHE A 20 -49.66 15.31 -24.96
N PHE A 21 -49.58 14.55 -23.86
CA PHE A 21 -49.29 15.07 -22.53
C PHE A 21 -47.83 14.85 -22.09
N ARG A 22 -47.02 14.21 -22.92
CA ARG A 22 -45.60 13.89 -22.64
C ARG A 22 -44.68 14.50 -23.70
N ARG A 23 -43.45 14.84 -23.31
CA ARG A 23 -42.47 15.54 -24.18
C ARG A 23 -41.61 14.59 -25.05
N GLY A 24 -42.02 13.33 -25.18
CA GLY A 24 -41.25 12.26 -25.85
C GLY A 24 -41.77 11.89 -27.23
N THR A 25 -40.96 11.15 -27.99
CA THR A 25 -41.38 10.51 -29.24
C THR A 25 -41.81 9.08 -28.94
N ALA A 26 -43.12 8.83 -28.97
CA ALA A 26 -43.63 7.48 -28.75
C ALA A 26 -43.36 6.58 -29.96
N ALA A 27 -42.92 5.35 -29.71
CA ALA A 27 -42.67 4.34 -30.72
C ALA A 27 -43.96 3.97 -31.48
N PRO A 28 -43.88 3.44 -32.72
CA PRO A 28 -45.06 3.07 -33.51
C PRO A 28 -46.03 2.12 -32.81
N ASP A 29 -45.49 1.24 -31.96
CA ASP A 29 -46.22 0.24 -31.17
C ASP A 29 -46.82 0.78 -29.86
N LEU A 30 -46.66 2.08 -29.54
CA LEU A 30 -47.13 2.73 -28.31
C LEU A 30 -46.48 2.24 -26.99
N HIS A 31 -45.53 1.30 -27.01
CA HIS A 31 -45.01 0.67 -25.77
C HIS A 31 -43.74 1.30 -25.21
N SER A 32 -43.11 2.20 -25.96
CA SER A 32 -41.94 2.95 -25.49
C SER A 32 -41.98 4.41 -25.95
N GLU A 33 -41.29 5.26 -25.20
CA GLU A 33 -41.14 6.68 -25.51
C GLU A 33 -39.65 7.04 -25.48
N GLU A 34 -39.16 7.64 -26.56
CA GLU A 34 -37.81 8.18 -26.63
C GLU A 34 -37.81 9.63 -26.15
N LEU A 35 -36.98 9.91 -25.14
CA LEU A 35 -36.73 11.26 -24.63
C LEU A 35 -35.36 11.74 -25.12
N LYS A 36 -35.28 13.00 -25.58
CA LYS A 36 -34.01 13.66 -25.90
C LYS A 36 -33.64 14.63 -24.78
N GLY A 37 -32.42 14.53 -24.27
CA GLY A 37 -31.91 15.39 -23.18
C GLY A 37 -32.20 14.84 -21.77
N GLY A 38 -32.10 15.68 -20.75
CA GLY A 38 -32.38 15.31 -19.34
C GLY A 38 -31.31 14.42 -18.70
N ARG A 39 -30.07 14.46 -19.21
CA ARG A 39 -28.93 13.64 -18.76
C ARG A 39 -27.83 14.44 -18.06
N GLU A 40 -28.16 15.65 -17.60
CA GLU A 40 -27.23 16.54 -16.91
C GLU A 40 -26.72 15.90 -15.61
N GLY A 41 -27.56 15.11 -14.93
CA GLY A 41 -27.19 14.36 -13.74
C GLY A 41 -26.06 13.34 -13.93
N ASP A 42 -25.83 12.85 -15.16
CA ASP A 42 -24.73 11.94 -15.46
C ASP A 42 -23.35 12.61 -15.29
N ALA A 43 -23.30 13.94 -15.32
CA ALA A 43 -22.06 14.69 -15.10
C ALA A 43 -21.39 14.33 -13.77
N PHE A 44 -22.19 14.01 -12.73
CA PHE A 44 -21.67 13.55 -11.43
C PHE A 44 -20.79 12.30 -11.56
N TYR A 45 -21.25 11.27 -12.29
CA TYR A 45 -20.48 10.04 -12.46
C TYR A 45 -19.31 10.19 -13.44
N ARG A 46 -19.48 11.02 -14.48
CA ARG A 46 -18.38 11.34 -15.41
C ARG A 46 -17.24 12.06 -14.69
N ASP A 47 -17.58 13.01 -13.84
CA ASP A 47 -16.59 13.66 -12.98
C ASP A 47 -16.01 12.67 -11.96
N ARG A 48 -16.81 11.81 -11.33
CA ARG A 48 -16.27 10.80 -10.39
C ARG A 48 -15.21 9.89 -11.01
N TRP A 49 -15.33 9.57 -12.30
CA TRP A 49 -14.36 8.76 -13.06
C TRP A 49 -13.16 9.56 -13.61
N SER A 50 -13.33 10.87 -13.77
CA SER A 50 -12.24 11.77 -14.20
C SER A 50 -11.10 11.76 -13.19
N HIS A 51 -9.91 12.11 -13.65
CA HIS A 51 -8.68 12.13 -12.86
C HIS A 51 -7.66 13.06 -13.50
N ASP A 52 -6.71 13.56 -12.71
CA ASP A 52 -5.70 14.52 -13.15
C ASP A 52 -4.59 13.82 -13.92
N LYS A 53 -4.17 12.64 -13.45
CA LYS A 53 -3.10 11.85 -14.05
C LYS A 53 -3.17 10.39 -13.64
N VAL A 54 -2.46 9.58 -14.42
CA VAL A 54 -2.20 8.17 -14.15
C VAL A 54 -0.71 7.96 -13.95
N VAL A 55 -0.32 7.22 -12.91
CA VAL A 55 1.07 6.86 -12.62
C VAL A 55 1.20 5.35 -12.62
N ASN A 56 2.21 4.82 -13.32
CA ASN A 56 2.49 3.39 -13.27
C ASN A 56 3.23 3.01 -11.98
N SER A 57 2.77 1.94 -11.34
CA SER A 57 3.40 1.39 -10.14
C SER A 57 3.20 -0.13 -10.04
N ILE A 58 3.82 -0.74 -9.02
CA ILE A 58 3.67 -2.15 -8.65
C ILE A 58 3.45 -2.28 -7.14
N HIS A 59 2.96 -3.44 -6.69
CA HIS A 59 2.88 -3.75 -5.25
C HIS A 59 4.12 -4.51 -4.79
N GLY A 60 4.94 -3.88 -3.94
CA GLY A 60 6.14 -4.46 -3.32
C GLY A 60 5.83 -5.45 -2.19
N VAL A 61 4.96 -6.42 -2.45
CA VAL A 61 4.54 -7.47 -1.52
C VAL A 61 4.93 -8.85 -2.05
N ASN A 62 5.25 -9.78 -1.15
CA ASN A 62 5.66 -11.14 -1.53
C ASN A 62 4.47 -11.99 -2.00
N CYS A 63 3.98 -11.74 -3.22
CA CYS A 63 2.79 -12.39 -3.77
C CYS A 63 3.02 -13.09 -5.12
N THR A 64 4.25 -13.10 -5.62
CA THR A 64 4.68 -13.56 -6.97
C THR A 64 4.00 -12.87 -8.16
N GLY A 65 3.01 -12.01 -7.91
CA GLY A 65 2.22 -11.35 -8.94
C GLY A 65 3.04 -10.39 -9.80
N SER A 66 3.84 -9.51 -9.20
CA SER A 66 4.58 -8.47 -9.94
C SER A 66 3.71 -7.71 -10.95
N CYS A 67 2.42 -7.53 -10.63
CA CYS A 67 1.44 -6.91 -11.52
C CYS A 67 1.71 -5.41 -11.61
N ARG A 68 1.73 -4.87 -12.82
CA ARG A 68 1.75 -3.43 -13.12
C ARG A 68 0.34 -2.85 -13.00
N TRP A 69 0.25 -1.70 -12.38
CA TRP A 69 -1.00 -0.97 -12.12
C TRP A 69 -0.93 0.45 -12.65
N LYS A 70 -2.10 0.96 -13.03
CA LYS A 70 -2.42 2.37 -13.23
C LYS A 70 -2.97 2.93 -11.93
N VAL A 71 -2.20 3.80 -11.28
CA VAL A 71 -2.61 4.53 -10.08
C VAL A 71 -3.22 5.85 -10.51
N TYR A 72 -4.49 6.06 -10.17
CA TYR A 72 -5.25 7.26 -10.53
C TYR A 72 -5.10 8.31 -9.43
N VAL A 73 -4.74 9.52 -9.84
CA VAL A 73 -4.64 10.69 -8.96
C VAL A 73 -5.73 11.67 -9.36
N LYS A 74 -6.55 12.10 -8.41
CA LYS A 74 -7.54 13.17 -8.57
C LYS A 74 -7.43 14.13 -7.39
N ASP A 75 -7.49 15.43 -7.66
CA ASP A 75 -7.35 16.49 -6.65
C ASP A 75 -6.07 16.34 -5.81
N GLY A 76 -4.98 15.88 -6.46
CA GLY A 76 -3.69 15.65 -5.81
C GLY A 76 -3.62 14.47 -4.84
N ILE A 77 -4.68 13.66 -4.71
CA ILE A 77 -4.70 12.44 -3.87
C ILE A 77 -4.82 11.17 -4.71
N ILE A 78 -4.26 10.06 -4.21
CA ILE A 78 -4.46 8.73 -4.80
C ILE A 78 -5.89 8.28 -4.50
N THR A 79 -6.66 7.96 -5.53
CA THR A 79 -8.08 7.63 -5.37
C THR A 79 -8.38 6.15 -5.58
N TRP A 80 -7.97 5.57 -6.70
CA TRP A 80 -8.10 4.14 -7.00
C TRP A 80 -6.99 3.66 -7.93
N GLU A 81 -6.98 2.36 -8.21
CA GLU A 81 -6.05 1.74 -9.14
C GLU A 81 -6.78 0.72 -10.02
N THR A 82 -6.35 0.59 -11.27
CA THR A 82 -6.75 -0.51 -12.16
C THR A 82 -5.50 -1.16 -12.72
N GLN A 83 -5.63 -2.38 -13.20
CA GLN A 83 -4.51 -3.05 -13.85
C GLN A 83 -4.05 -2.30 -15.10
N GLU A 84 -2.74 -2.34 -15.34
CA GLU A 84 -2.18 -1.99 -16.63
C GLU A 84 -2.25 -3.20 -17.57
N THR A 85 -2.45 -2.95 -18.86
CA THR A 85 -2.64 -3.99 -19.89
C THR A 85 -1.60 -3.91 -21.00
N ASP A 86 -0.51 -3.16 -20.79
CA ASP A 86 0.52 -2.84 -21.79
C ASP A 86 1.75 -3.77 -21.75
N TYR A 87 1.60 -4.99 -21.22
CA TYR A 87 2.71 -5.94 -21.19
C TYR A 87 3.16 -6.27 -22.63
N PRO A 88 4.48 -6.47 -22.86
CA PRO A 88 4.95 -6.97 -24.15
C PRO A 88 4.25 -8.29 -24.53
N THR A 89 3.86 -8.41 -25.79
CA THR A 89 3.15 -9.61 -26.30
C THR A 89 3.99 -10.87 -26.12
N VAL A 90 3.32 -11.97 -25.79
CA VAL A 90 3.94 -13.31 -25.76
C VAL A 90 3.90 -14.05 -27.10
N GLY A 91 3.40 -13.40 -28.15
CA GLY A 91 3.19 -13.97 -29.48
C GLY A 91 1.80 -14.57 -29.68
N PRO A 92 1.41 -14.90 -30.93
CA PRO A 92 0.04 -15.29 -31.28
C PRO A 92 -0.38 -16.67 -30.75
N ASP A 93 0.58 -17.54 -30.43
CA ASP A 93 0.31 -18.93 -30.04
C ASP A 93 -0.04 -19.09 -28.55
N ARG A 94 -0.10 -18.00 -27.78
CA ARG A 94 -0.33 -18.01 -26.33
C ARG A 94 -1.24 -16.86 -25.91
N PRO A 95 -2.05 -17.02 -24.85
CA PRO A 95 -2.81 -15.91 -24.28
C PRO A 95 -1.86 -14.88 -23.65
N GLU A 96 -2.27 -13.61 -23.72
CA GLU A 96 -1.52 -12.50 -23.14
C GLU A 96 -1.53 -12.51 -21.61
N TYR A 97 -0.58 -11.77 -21.01
CA TYR A 97 -0.51 -11.64 -19.54
C TYR A 97 -1.54 -10.69 -18.95
N GLU A 98 -2.03 -9.74 -19.74
CA GLU A 98 -3.00 -8.76 -19.28
C GLU A 98 -4.31 -9.43 -18.82
N PRO A 99 -5.02 -8.86 -17.81
CA PRO A 99 -4.64 -7.69 -17.01
C PRO A 99 -3.77 -8.03 -15.79
N ARG A 100 -3.51 -9.32 -15.49
CA ARG A 100 -3.05 -9.77 -14.17
C ARG A 100 -3.91 -9.17 -13.03
N GLY A 101 -3.29 -8.79 -11.92
CA GLY A 101 -3.95 -8.19 -10.76
C GLY A 101 -4.60 -9.21 -9.82
N CYS A 102 -5.03 -8.75 -8.65
CA CYS A 102 -5.75 -9.57 -7.68
C CYS A 102 -6.59 -8.65 -6.76
N PRO A 103 -7.60 -9.15 -6.03
CA PRO A 103 -8.45 -8.31 -5.18
C PRO A 103 -7.68 -7.60 -4.05
N ARG A 104 -6.53 -8.15 -3.62
CA ARG A 104 -5.66 -7.50 -2.62
C ARG A 104 -4.96 -6.28 -3.19
N GLY A 105 -4.53 -6.37 -4.45
CA GLY A 105 -3.91 -5.26 -5.17
C GLY A 105 -4.91 -4.15 -5.48
N ALA A 106 -6.14 -4.51 -5.89
CA ALA A 106 -7.19 -3.53 -6.19
C ALA A 106 -7.64 -2.67 -4.99
N ALA A 107 -7.29 -3.08 -3.77
CA ALA A 107 -7.62 -2.37 -2.54
C ALA A 107 -6.42 -1.64 -1.92
N PHE A 108 -5.24 -1.63 -2.56
CA PHE A 108 -4.01 -1.15 -1.93
C PHE A 108 -4.03 0.37 -1.68
N ALA A 109 -4.67 1.14 -2.55
CA ALA A 109 -4.89 2.59 -2.40
C ALA A 109 -5.46 2.97 -1.01
N TRP A 110 -6.25 2.09 -0.38
CA TRP A 110 -6.82 2.30 0.95
C TRP A 110 -5.75 2.61 2.02
N TYR A 111 -4.60 1.94 1.98
CA TYR A 111 -3.54 2.10 2.98
C TYR A 111 -2.87 3.48 2.97
N THR A 112 -3.02 4.26 1.90
CA THR A 112 -2.36 5.57 1.77
C THR A 112 -2.84 6.54 2.84
N TYR A 113 -4.16 6.57 3.06
CA TYR A 113 -4.81 7.52 3.97
C TYR A 113 -5.59 6.84 5.10
N SER A 114 -5.48 5.51 5.23
CA SER A 114 -6.15 4.75 6.28
C SER A 114 -5.75 5.21 7.69
N PRO A 115 -6.60 4.98 8.71
CA PRO A 115 -6.25 5.26 10.11
C PRO A 115 -5.06 4.42 10.62
N THR A 116 -4.70 3.36 9.91
CA THR A 116 -3.56 2.49 10.24
C THR A 116 -2.24 2.96 9.64
N ARG A 117 -2.23 4.03 8.84
CA ARG A 117 -1.00 4.57 8.23
C ARG A 117 -0.06 5.10 9.30
N VAL A 118 1.16 4.56 9.35
CA VAL A 118 2.25 5.10 10.15
C VAL A 118 2.73 6.42 9.51
N ARG A 119 2.51 7.55 10.19
CA ARG A 119 2.80 8.90 9.68
C ARG A 119 4.11 9.49 10.17
N TYR A 120 4.58 9.05 11.35
CA TYR A 120 5.75 9.60 12.01
C TYR A 120 6.62 8.48 12.58
N PRO A 121 7.90 8.77 12.91
CA PRO A 121 8.68 7.90 13.77
C PRO A 121 8.00 7.78 15.13
N TYR A 122 7.92 6.56 15.65
CA TYR A 122 7.38 6.27 16.96
C TYR A 122 8.39 5.49 17.78
N VAL A 123 8.61 5.92 19.02
CA VAL A 123 9.47 5.24 20.01
C VAL A 123 8.61 4.83 21.19
N ARG A 124 8.96 3.75 21.88
CA ARG A 124 8.28 3.40 23.14
C ARG A 124 8.52 4.51 24.15
N GLY A 125 7.47 5.08 24.75
CA GLY A 125 7.57 6.24 25.66
C GLY A 125 8.61 6.03 26.77
N VAL A 126 8.54 4.90 27.47
CA VAL A 126 9.50 4.54 28.52
C VAL A 126 10.95 4.49 28.03
N LEU A 127 11.20 4.02 26.80
CA LEU A 127 12.55 4.04 26.23
C LEU A 127 13.00 5.46 25.93
N LEU A 128 12.09 6.27 25.38
CA LEU A 128 12.39 7.64 24.98
C LEU A 128 12.71 8.52 26.21
N GLU A 129 11.97 8.35 27.30
CA GLU A 129 12.21 9.01 28.59
C GLU A 129 13.61 8.67 29.13
N LEU A 130 13.92 7.37 29.24
CA LEU A 130 15.24 6.90 29.69
C LEU A 130 16.37 7.44 28.81
N TYR A 131 16.15 7.47 27.49
CA TYR A 131 17.12 7.98 26.53
C TYR A 131 17.38 9.48 26.69
N ARG A 132 16.33 10.29 26.81
CA ARG A 132 16.47 11.74 27.01
C ARG A 132 17.17 12.06 28.33
N GLU A 133 16.81 11.38 29.42
CA GLU A 133 17.47 11.51 30.72
C GLU A 133 18.96 11.18 30.63
N ALA A 134 19.31 10.05 30.02
CA ALA A 134 20.70 9.62 29.86
C ALA A 134 21.49 10.57 28.94
N LYS A 135 20.87 11.02 27.84
CA LYS A 135 21.49 11.97 26.90
C LYS A 135 21.70 13.34 27.52
N GLU A 136 20.77 13.80 28.36
CA GLU A 136 20.96 15.06 29.09
C GLU A 136 22.16 14.98 30.05
N ARG A 137 22.33 13.85 30.74
CA ARG A 137 23.45 13.64 31.65
C ARG A 137 24.78 13.44 30.94
N LEU A 138 24.81 12.61 29.90
CA LEU A 138 26.05 12.12 29.28
C LEU A 138 26.44 12.85 28.00
N ARG A 139 25.51 13.58 27.39
CA ARG A 139 25.61 14.34 26.13
C ARG A 139 25.90 13.49 24.88
N ASP A 140 26.77 12.50 24.99
CA ASP A 140 27.09 11.55 23.92
C ASP A 140 25.96 10.50 23.78
N PRO A 141 25.35 10.36 22.57
CA PRO A 141 24.30 9.39 22.29
C PRO A 141 24.67 7.92 22.55
N VAL A 142 25.91 7.52 22.26
CA VAL A 142 26.40 6.14 22.44
C VAL A 142 26.60 5.86 23.93
N LEU A 143 27.11 6.82 24.68
CA LEU A 143 27.21 6.71 26.14
C LEU A 143 25.83 6.71 26.81
N ALA A 144 24.90 7.53 26.33
CA ALA A 144 23.51 7.53 26.79
C ALA A 144 22.84 6.16 26.59
N TRP A 145 23.05 5.54 25.43
CA TRP A 145 22.57 4.18 25.18
C TRP A 145 23.28 3.13 26.06
N ALA A 146 24.60 3.26 26.23
CA ALA A 146 25.38 2.37 27.08
C ALA A 146 24.90 2.38 28.54
N ASP A 147 24.56 3.56 29.07
CA ASP A 147 24.00 3.72 30.42
C ASP A 147 22.71 2.92 30.64
N ILE A 148 21.75 3.04 29.71
CA ILE A 148 20.48 2.31 29.77
C ILE A 148 20.70 0.80 29.68
N GLN A 149 21.67 0.37 28.88
CA GLN A 149 21.95 -1.04 28.65
C GLN A 149 22.76 -1.69 29.77
N ALA A 150 23.58 -0.89 30.48
CA ALA A 150 24.38 -1.33 31.62
C ALA A 150 23.53 -1.56 32.88
N ASP A 151 22.40 -0.85 33.03
CA ASP A 151 21.44 -1.03 34.12
C ASP A 151 20.38 -2.10 33.77
N PRO A 152 20.37 -3.27 34.45
CA PRO A 152 19.42 -4.35 34.17
C PRO A 152 17.96 -3.95 34.42
N GLU A 153 17.69 -3.06 35.37
CA GLU A 153 16.35 -2.61 35.72
C GLU A 153 15.81 -1.66 34.66
N ARG A 154 16.59 -0.61 34.29
CA ARG A 154 16.25 0.30 33.19
C ARG A 154 16.02 -0.45 31.88
N ARG A 155 16.92 -1.40 31.57
CA ARG A 155 16.78 -2.26 30.39
C ARG A 155 15.51 -3.11 30.42
N ARG A 156 15.19 -3.72 31.56
CA ARG A 156 13.99 -4.56 31.72
C ARG A 156 12.71 -3.73 31.59
N ARG A 157 12.69 -2.50 32.09
CA ARG A 157 11.51 -1.60 32.05
C ARG A 157 10.99 -1.41 30.63
N TYR A 158 11.81 -0.99 29.68
CA TYR A 158 11.32 -0.77 28.30
C TYR A 158 11.07 -2.07 27.54
N GLN A 159 11.77 -3.16 27.88
CA GLN A 159 11.56 -4.47 27.25
C GLN A 159 10.22 -5.09 27.61
N LEU A 160 9.79 -4.98 28.87
CA LEU A 160 8.47 -5.46 29.33
C LEU A 160 7.30 -4.67 28.76
N ALA A 161 7.55 -3.47 28.23
CA ALA A 161 6.55 -2.63 27.57
C ALA A 161 6.35 -2.98 26.08
N ARG A 162 7.14 -3.92 25.52
CA ARG A 162 6.98 -4.38 24.13
C ARG A 162 5.63 -5.06 23.95
N GLY A 163 4.90 -4.68 22.89
CA GLY A 163 3.57 -5.20 22.58
C GLY A 163 2.41 -4.61 23.41
N LYS A 164 2.68 -3.67 24.32
CA LYS A 164 1.66 -3.13 25.26
C LYS A 164 1.21 -1.69 24.98
N GLY A 165 1.37 -1.20 23.74
CA GLY A 165 1.08 0.20 23.42
C GLY A 165 2.02 1.20 24.12
N GLY A 166 1.69 2.49 24.14
CA GLY A 166 2.58 3.53 24.67
C GLY A 166 3.71 3.90 23.69
N LEU A 167 3.41 3.90 22.40
CA LEU A 167 4.25 4.53 21.39
C LEU A 167 4.00 6.03 21.39
N VAL A 168 5.06 6.82 21.43
CA VAL A 168 5.00 8.28 21.37
C VAL A 168 5.72 8.75 20.11
N ARG A 169 5.21 9.84 19.53
CA ARG A 169 5.82 10.44 18.34
C ARG A 169 7.21 10.98 18.69
N ALA A 170 8.20 10.69 17.84
CA ALA A 170 9.54 11.23 17.92
C ALA A 170 9.90 12.00 16.64
N GLY A 171 10.91 12.86 16.72
CA GLY A 171 11.54 13.45 15.53
C GLY A 171 12.34 12.39 14.76
N TRP A 172 12.57 12.63 13.46
CA TRP A 172 13.43 11.74 12.67
C TRP A 172 14.85 11.71 13.20
N ASP A 173 15.44 12.86 13.51
CA ASP A 173 16.81 12.96 14.04
C ASP A 173 16.97 12.17 15.34
N GLU A 174 16.03 12.31 16.27
CA GLU A 174 16.05 11.59 17.55
C GLU A 174 15.88 10.08 17.34
N ALA A 175 14.96 9.64 16.48
CA ALA A 175 14.75 8.22 16.21
C ALA A 175 15.97 7.57 15.52
N VAL A 176 16.58 8.26 14.57
CA VAL A 176 17.78 7.80 13.84
C VAL A 176 19.00 7.82 14.76
N GLU A 177 19.16 8.84 15.60
CA GLU A 177 20.26 8.93 16.57
C GLU A 177 20.20 7.78 17.59
N ILE A 178 19.02 7.48 18.15
CA ILE A 178 18.82 6.32 19.04
C ILE A 178 19.22 5.03 18.33
N ALA A 179 18.76 4.83 17.09
CA ALA A 179 19.10 3.65 16.32
C ALA A 179 20.61 3.56 16.06
N ALA A 180 21.25 4.65 15.61
CA ALA A 180 22.68 4.70 15.32
C ALA A 180 23.52 4.44 16.59
N ALA A 181 23.19 5.09 17.71
CA ALA A 181 23.85 4.89 18.99
C ALA A 181 23.77 3.43 19.44
N ALA A 182 22.60 2.80 19.27
CA ALA A 182 22.40 1.39 19.59
C ALA A 182 23.27 0.45 18.73
N HIS A 183 23.40 0.74 17.43
CA HIS A 183 24.26 -0.04 16.53
C HIS A 183 25.74 0.14 16.85
N VAL A 184 26.20 1.38 17.05
CA VAL A 184 27.59 1.68 17.40
C VAL A 184 27.97 0.99 18.71
N HIS A 185 27.16 1.16 19.76
CA HIS A 185 27.38 0.48 21.04
C HIS A 185 27.44 -1.05 20.89
N ALA A 186 26.60 -1.63 20.04
CA ALA A 186 26.60 -3.08 19.79
C ALA A 186 27.85 -3.56 19.05
N MET A 187 28.43 -2.74 18.18
CA MET A 187 29.67 -3.04 17.44
C MET A 187 30.94 -2.79 18.25
N SER A 188 30.90 -1.90 19.25
CA SER A 188 32.09 -1.53 20.03
C SER A 188 32.71 -2.75 20.74
N PRO A 189 34.04 -2.97 20.64
CA PRO A 189 34.72 -4.20 21.06
C PRO A 189 34.78 -4.45 22.58
N GLY A 190 34.06 -3.71 23.42
CA GLY A 190 34.01 -3.89 24.87
C GLY A 190 32.99 -4.92 25.36
N ARG A 191 32.15 -5.48 24.48
CA ARG A 191 31.17 -6.50 24.85
C ARG A 191 31.79 -7.89 24.81
N THR A 192 32.68 -8.19 25.75
CA THR A 192 32.99 -9.57 26.11
C THR A 192 31.68 -10.21 26.52
N SER A 193 31.09 -10.99 25.61
CA SER A 193 29.99 -11.88 25.91
C SER A 193 30.46 -12.82 27.02
N THR A 194 30.13 -12.49 28.27
CA THR A 194 30.15 -13.42 29.41
C THR A 194 29.01 -14.42 29.24
N ARG A 195 29.06 -15.16 28.14
CA ARG A 195 28.30 -16.39 27.97
C ARG A 195 29.24 -17.52 28.29
N THR A 196 29.48 -17.74 29.58
CA THR A 196 30.00 -19.01 30.11
C THR A 196 28.93 -20.08 29.86
N SER A 197 28.88 -20.58 28.63
CA SER A 197 28.26 -21.85 28.31
C SER A 197 29.33 -22.93 28.53
N PRO A 198 29.09 -24.00 29.31
CA PRO A 198 30.05 -25.08 29.51
C PRO A 198 30.27 -25.95 28.27
N THR A 199 29.66 -25.64 27.14
CA THR A 199 29.59 -26.51 25.96
C THR A 199 30.00 -25.77 24.70
N ARG A 200 31.25 -25.31 24.66
CA ARG A 200 31.89 -24.89 23.41
C ARG A 200 32.35 -26.14 22.67
N ARG A 201 31.48 -26.76 21.86
CA ARG A 201 31.96 -27.60 20.76
C ARG A 201 32.70 -26.68 19.78
N SER A 202 33.91 -27.05 19.42
CA SER A 202 34.68 -26.40 18.35
C SER A 202 33.87 -26.47 17.06
N VAL A 203 33.42 -25.32 16.57
CA VAL A 203 32.92 -25.21 15.20
C VAL A 203 34.14 -24.97 14.33
N THR A 204 34.61 -26.01 13.67
CA THR A 204 35.56 -25.91 12.57
C THR A 204 34.88 -25.08 11.47
N THR A 205 35.41 -23.90 11.20
CA THR A 205 34.99 -23.08 10.07
C THR A 205 35.49 -23.75 8.78
N THR A 206 34.59 -24.44 8.09
CA THR A 206 34.85 -24.87 6.71
C THR A 206 34.99 -23.61 5.83
N PRO A 207 36.05 -23.46 5.02
CA PRO A 207 36.20 -22.30 4.16
C PRO A 207 35.05 -22.24 3.15
N TRP A 208 34.50 -21.03 2.95
CA TRP A 208 33.55 -20.75 1.87
C TRP A 208 34.13 -21.18 0.51
N PRO A 209 33.38 -21.90 -0.34
CA PRO A 209 33.85 -22.23 -1.68
C PRO A 209 34.12 -20.96 -2.48
N ARG A 210 35.30 -20.93 -3.12
CA ARG A 210 35.77 -19.82 -3.96
C ARG A 210 34.75 -19.54 -5.06
N ARG A 211 34.54 -18.25 -5.33
CA ARG A 211 33.67 -17.67 -6.37
C ARG A 211 33.66 -18.51 -7.66
N VAL A 212 32.47 -18.88 -8.10
CA VAL A 212 32.21 -19.32 -9.48
C VAL A 212 32.55 -18.14 -10.39
N ARG A 213 33.53 -18.30 -11.28
CA ARG A 213 33.78 -17.34 -12.37
C ARG A 213 32.64 -17.46 -13.37
N CYS A 214 31.90 -16.38 -13.59
CA CYS A 214 31.03 -16.26 -14.76
C CYS A 214 31.92 -16.23 -16.02
N SER A 215 31.72 -17.18 -16.93
CA SER A 215 32.28 -17.12 -18.29
C SER A 215 31.61 -15.98 -19.07
N PRO A 216 32.36 -15.20 -19.87
CA PRO A 216 31.74 -14.24 -20.77
C PRO A 216 31.02 -15.00 -21.89
N ALA A 217 29.76 -14.63 -22.14
CA ALA A 217 29.01 -15.10 -23.29
C ALA A 217 29.73 -14.67 -24.57
N SER A 218 29.98 -15.62 -25.47
CA SER A 218 30.41 -15.35 -26.84
C SER A 218 29.31 -14.62 -27.61
N ARG A 219 29.74 -13.76 -28.52
CA ARG A 219 28.94 -12.90 -29.41
C ARG A 219 27.90 -13.67 -30.23
#